data_AF-A0A932LJY8-F1
#
_entry.id   AF-A0A932LJY8-F1
#
_cell.length_a   1.000
_cell.length_b   1.000
_cell.length_c   1.000
_cell.angle_alpha   90.00
_cell.angle_beta   90.00
_cell.angle_gamma   90.00
#
_symmetry.space_group_name_H-M   'P 1'
#
loop_
_entity.id
_entity.type
_entity.pdbx_description
1 polymer ?
#
loop_
_entity_poly.entity_id
_entity_poly.type
_entity_poly.pdbx_seq_one_letter_code
_entity_poly.pdbx_strand_id
1 'polypeptide(L)'
;MPEKRDPRQPELDSLKKRQEDDTLAQRILALNQKLLGEYMKKLESESWQVRVKSARGLGSLQSIAAPAIPALEELLRDKDHRVRKAAALALASIRPAS
;
A
#
# COMPACT_ATOMS: atom_id res chain seq x y z
N MET A 1 9.04 -34.01 -41.21
CA MET A 1 9.62 -34.50 -39.94
C MET A 1 9.06 -33.64 -38.83
N PRO A 2 8.20 -34.15 -37.91
CA PRO A 2 7.69 -33.34 -36.82
C PRO A 2 8.78 -33.21 -35.74
N GLU A 3 9.10 -31.97 -35.37
CA GLU A 3 9.97 -31.66 -34.23
C GLU A 3 9.43 -32.33 -32.96
N LYS A 4 10.25 -33.18 -32.34
CA LYS A 4 9.95 -33.73 -31.02
C LYS A 4 10.00 -32.57 -30.02
N ARG A 5 8.84 -32.12 -29.53
CA ARG A 5 8.76 -31.11 -28.45
C ARG A 5 9.62 -31.59 -27.28
N ASP A 6 10.52 -30.73 -26.81
CA ASP A 6 11.39 -31.04 -25.68
C ASP A 6 10.50 -31.23 -24.44
N PRO A 7 10.52 -32.40 -23.79
CA PRO A 7 9.67 -32.69 -22.64
C PRO A 7 9.91 -31.74 -21.44
N ARG A 8 11.00 -30.96 -21.44
CA ARG A 8 11.31 -29.95 -20.40
C ARG A 8 10.77 -28.56 -20.69
N GLN A 9 10.31 -28.27 -21.91
CA GLN A 9 9.76 -26.95 -22.27
C GLN A 9 8.59 -26.50 -21.37
N PRO A 10 7.59 -27.34 -21.04
CA PRO A 10 6.48 -26.93 -20.19
C PRO A 10 6.93 -26.54 -18.78
N GLU A 11 7.95 -27.22 -18.23
CA GLU A 11 8.47 -26.95 -16.89
C GLU A 11 9.28 -25.64 -16.86
N LEU A 12 10.08 -25.38 -17.90
CA LEU A 12 10.86 -24.14 -18.02
C LEU A 12 9.96 -22.90 -18.17
N ASP A 13 8.88 -23.01 -18.94
CA ASP A 13 7.90 -21.92 -19.12
C ASP A 13 7.11 -21.65 -17.83
N SER A 14 6.78 -22.72 -17.09
CA SER A 14 6.16 -22.62 -15.76
C SER A 14 7.06 -21.92 -14.74
N LEU A 15 8.36 -22.22 -14.76
CA LEU A 15 9.34 -21.66 -13.84
C LEU A 15 9.63 -20.18 -14.13
N LYS A 16 9.74 -19.80 -15.41
CA LYS A 16 9.88 -18.40 -15.84
C LYS A 16 8.67 -17.57 -15.44
N LYS A 17 7.46 -18.08 -15.69
CA LYS A 17 6.22 -17.41 -15.28
C LYS A 17 6.15 -17.23 -13.76
N ARG A 18 6.52 -18.26 -12.99
CA ARG A 18 6.61 -18.17 -11.52
C ARG A 18 7.62 -17.13 -11.06
N GLN A 19 8.81 -17.08 -11.65
CA GLN A 19 9.81 -16.05 -11.35
C GLN A 19 9.33 -14.65 -11.73
N GLU A 20 8.63 -14.48 -12.85
CA GLU A 20 8.06 -13.21 -13.26
C GLU A 20 6.94 -12.75 -12.31
N ASP A 21 6.06 -13.66 -11.88
CA ASP A 21 5.02 -13.41 -10.89
C ASP A 21 5.63 -13.04 -9.53
N ASP A 22 6.69 -13.73 -9.10
CA ASP A 22 7.46 -13.42 -7.88
C ASP A 22 8.13 -12.03 -7.99
N THR A 23 8.61 -11.65 -9.19
CA THR A 23 9.21 -10.33 -9.43
C THR A 23 8.16 -9.23 -9.46
N LEU A 24 6.98 -9.50 -10.01
CA LEU A 24 5.86 -8.56 -10.04
C LEU A 24 5.34 -8.29 -8.62
N ALA A 25 5.20 -9.33 -7.80
CA ALA A 25 4.80 -9.20 -6.40
C ALA A 25 5.82 -8.37 -5.60
N GLN A 26 7.12 -8.60 -5.80
CA GLN A 26 8.18 -7.79 -5.18
C GLN A 26 8.13 -6.33 -5.62
N ARG A 27 7.86 -6.06 -6.90
CA ARG A 27 7.70 -4.69 -7.42
C ARG A 27 6.48 -4.00 -6.82
N ILE A 28 5.35 -4.69 -6.74
CA ILE A 28 4.13 -4.16 -6.11
C ILE A 28 4.40 -3.85 -4.63
N LEU A 29 5.09 -4.75 -3.91
CA LEU A 29 5.47 -4.54 -2.52
C LEU A 29 6.38 -3.32 -2.35
N ALA A 30 7.41 -3.17 -3.19
CA ALA A 30 8.32 -2.04 -3.14
C ALA A 30 7.61 -0.70 -3.45
N LEU A 31 6.70 -0.70 -4.43
CA LEU A 31 5.87 0.46 -4.74
C LEU A 31 4.96 0.84 -3.57
N ASN A 32 4.34 -0.16 -2.91
CA ASN A 32 3.52 0.06 -1.73
C ASN A 32 4.34 0.64 -0.57
N GLN A 33 5.53 0.11 -0.30
CA GLN A 33 6.42 0.64 0.75
C GLN A 33 6.82 2.10 0.48
N LYS A 34 7.19 2.40 -0.77
CA LYS A 34 7.53 3.77 -1.17
C LYS A 34 6.34 4.71 -1.00
N LEU A 35 5.16 4.28 -1.44
CA LEU A 35 3.93 5.07 -1.36
C LEU A 35 3.52 5.33 0.09
N LEU A 36 3.63 4.32 0.96
CA LEU A 36 3.40 4.47 2.41
C LEU A 36 4.32 5.53 3.01
N GLY A 37 5.63 5.46 2.75
CA GLY A 37 6.59 6.42 3.28
C GLY A 37 6.33 7.85 2.82
N GLU A 38 5.96 8.03 1.55
CA GLU A 38 5.60 9.34 0.98
C GLU A 38 4.33 9.92 1.63
N TYR A 39 3.32 9.09 1.89
CA TYR A 39 2.13 9.54 2.59
C TYR A 39 2.42 9.86 4.06
N MET A 40 3.15 9.02 4.77
CA MET A 40 3.48 9.26 6.18
C MET A 40 4.19 10.62 6.36
N LYS A 41 5.18 10.94 5.51
CA LYS A 41 5.82 12.26 5.51
C LYS A 41 4.84 13.42 5.30
N LYS A 42 3.84 13.24 4.43
CA LYS A 42 2.83 14.27 4.13
C LYS A 42 1.81 14.49 5.25
N LEU A 43 1.73 13.58 6.24
CA LEU A 43 0.93 13.80 7.44
C LEU A 43 1.47 14.94 8.32
N GLU A 44 2.74 15.30 8.18
CA GLU A 44 3.38 16.39 8.93
C GLU A 44 3.33 17.73 8.18
N SER A 45 2.69 17.79 7.02
CA SER A 45 2.62 19.02 6.22
C SER A 45 1.87 20.14 6.97
N GLU A 46 2.36 21.37 6.87
CA GLU A 46 1.67 22.57 7.38
C GLU A 46 0.27 22.75 6.78
N SER A 47 0.08 22.37 5.51
CA SER A 47 -1.21 22.43 4.82
C SER A 47 -2.14 21.31 5.31
N TRP A 48 -3.24 21.71 5.95
CA TRP A 48 -4.28 20.77 6.37
C TRP A 48 -4.84 19.97 5.18
N GLN A 49 -4.91 20.57 3.98
CA GLN A 49 -5.36 19.87 2.77
C GLN A 49 -4.43 18.71 2.41
N VAL A 50 -3.12 18.89 2.56
CA VAL A 50 -2.11 17.86 2.29
C VAL A 50 -2.24 16.73 3.30
N ARG A 51 -2.39 17.05 4.59
CA ARG A 51 -2.63 16.05 5.65
C ARG A 51 -3.90 15.23 5.39
N VAL A 52 -5.01 15.88 5.04
CA VAL A 52 -6.28 15.20 4.68
C VAL A 52 -6.09 14.25 3.49
N LYS A 53 -5.46 14.72 2.41
CA LYS A 53 -5.23 13.89 1.21
C LYS A 53 -4.36 12.68 1.55
N SER A 54 -3.35 12.88 2.38
CA SER A 54 -2.46 11.81 2.80
C SER A 54 -3.16 10.77 3.68
N ALA A 55 -3.91 11.22 4.70
CA ALA A 55 -4.68 10.33 5.57
C ALA A 55 -5.68 9.47 4.76
N ARG A 56 -6.38 10.08 3.79
CA ARG A 56 -7.26 9.35 2.86
C ARG A 56 -6.51 8.34 1.99
N GLY A 57 -5.35 8.73 1.46
CA GLY A 57 -4.50 7.84 0.66
C GLY A 57 -4.09 6.60 1.44
N LEU A 58 -3.67 6.76 2.70
CA LEU A 58 -3.36 5.66 3.60
C LEU A 58 -4.58 4.77 3.88
N GLY A 59 -5.76 5.36 4.11
CA GLY A 59 -7.00 4.61 4.28
C GLY A 59 -7.35 3.72 3.08
N SER A 60 -7.12 4.21 1.86
CA SER A 60 -7.33 3.44 0.62
C SER A 60 -6.37 2.25 0.46
N LEU A 61 -5.23 2.24 1.17
CA LEU A 61 -4.31 1.12 1.21
C LEU A 61 -4.72 0.05 2.24
N GLN A 62 -5.76 0.28 3.03
CA GLN A 62 -6.33 -0.68 3.99
C GLN A 62 -5.25 -1.29 4.89
N SER A 63 -5.25 -2.62 5.08
CA SER A 63 -4.31 -3.32 5.97
C SER A 63 -2.83 -3.11 5.60
N ILE A 64 -2.52 -2.76 4.35
CA ILE A 64 -1.15 -2.45 3.91
C ILE A 64 -0.63 -1.20 4.65
N ALA A 65 -1.51 -0.26 5.01
CA ALA A 65 -1.17 0.94 5.78
C ALA A 65 -1.17 0.74 7.30
N ALA A 66 -1.18 -0.50 7.80
CA ALA A 66 -1.01 -0.77 9.23
C ALA A 66 0.20 -0.05 9.88
N PRO A 67 1.38 0.09 9.22
CA PRO A 67 2.50 0.83 9.80
C PRO A 67 2.20 2.33 10.05
N ALA A 68 1.21 2.91 9.36
CA ALA A 68 0.85 4.32 9.49
C ALA A 68 -0.13 4.59 10.64
N ILE A 69 -0.60 3.55 11.35
CA ILE A 69 -1.60 3.70 12.42
C ILE A 69 -1.16 4.69 13.51
N PRO A 70 0.06 4.63 14.08
CA PRO A 70 0.46 5.57 15.13
C PRO A 70 0.36 7.03 14.68
N ALA A 71 0.83 7.34 13.46
CA ALA A 71 0.76 8.69 12.89
C ALA A 71 -0.68 9.14 12.64
N LEU A 72 -1.56 8.21 12.23
CA LEU A 72 -3.00 8.51 12.07
C LEU A 72 -3.70 8.72 13.43
N GLU A 73 -3.29 7.99 14.48
CA GLU A 73 -3.80 8.20 15.84
C GLU A 73 -3.39 9.58 16.40
N GLU A 74 -2.19 10.07 16.09
CA GLU A 74 -1.77 11.44 16.43
C GLU A 74 -2.64 12.50 15.73
N LEU A 75 -2.98 12.29 14.46
CA LEU A 75 -3.85 13.19 13.70
C LEU A 75 -5.30 13.25 14.21
N LEU A 76 -5.72 12.35 15.08
CA LEU A 76 -7.01 12.49 15.80
C LEU A 76 -7.02 13.72 16.72
N ARG A 77 -5.86 14.29 17.04
CA ARG A 77 -5.70 15.52 17.83
C ARG A 77 -5.35 16.74 16.98
N ASP A 78 -5.41 16.63 15.64
CA ASP A 78 -5.08 17.72 14.74
C ASP A 78 -5.97 18.96 14.96
N LYS A 79 -5.39 20.15 14.81
CA LYS A 79 -6.09 21.44 14.92
C LYS A 79 -7.27 21.55 13.96
N ASP A 80 -7.17 20.97 12.77
CA ASP A 80 -8.21 21.02 11.74
C ASP A 80 -9.17 19.83 11.84
N HIS A 81 -10.47 20.12 11.98
CA HIS A 81 -11.50 19.09 12.13
C HIS A 81 -11.61 18.15 10.91
N ARG A 82 -11.23 18.60 9.71
CA ARG A 82 -11.26 17.79 8.49
C ARG A 82 -10.14 16.77 8.49
N VAL A 83 -8.99 17.13 9.07
CA VAL A 83 -7.86 16.20 9.28
C VAL A 83 -8.25 15.13 10.29
N ARG A 84 -8.83 15.52 11.43
CA ARG A 84 -9.34 14.56 12.43
C ARG A 84 -10.33 13.55 11.84
N LYS A 85 -11.31 14.05 11.06
CA LYS A 85 -12.29 13.19 10.37
C LYS A 85 -11.62 12.23 9.39
N ALA A 86 -10.66 12.72 8.60
CA ALA A 86 -9.93 11.89 7.64
C ALA A 86 -9.11 10.79 8.34
N ALA A 87 -8.44 11.12 9.44
CA ALA A 87 -7.68 10.18 10.24
C ALA A 87 -8.58 9.08 10.83
N ALA A 88 -9.72 9.43 11.41
CA ALA A 88 -10.68 8.46 11.93
C ALA A 88 -11.19 7.49 10.86
N LEU A 89 -11.53 8.00 9.67
CA LEU A 89 -11.96 7.16 8.54
C LEU A 89 -10.82 6.24 8.06
N ALA A 90 -9.60 6.76 7.95
CA ALA A 90 -8.44 5.97 7.55
C ALA A 90 -8.19 4.82 8.55
N LEU A 91 -8.24 5.11 9.85
CA LEU A 91 -8.09 4.10 10.90
C LEU A 91 -9.17 3.02 10.82
N ALA A 92 -10.43 3.40 10.55
CA ALA A 92 -11.52 2.43 10.36
C ALA A 92 -11.33 1.55 9.11
N SER A 93 -10.72 2.08 8.05
CA SER A 93 -10.38 1.30 6.85
C SER A 93 -9.18 0.37 7.05
N ILE A 94 -8.22 0.76 7.89
CA ILE A 94 -7.02 -0.04 8.17
C ILE A 94 -7.33 -1.13 9.21
N ARG A 95 -8.09 -0.78 10.26
CA ARG A 95 -8.60 -1.68 11.29
C ARG A 95 -10.10 -1.87 11.06
N PRO A 96 -10.53 -2.75 10.14
CA PRO A 96 -11.95 -3.10 10.06
C PRO A 96 -12.39 -3.61 11.42
N ALA A 97 -13.54 -3.14 11.90
CA ALA A 97 -14.11 -3.59 13.17
C ALA A 97 -14.26 -5.12 13.12
N SER A 98 -13.54 -5.82 14.00
CA SER A 98 -13.69 -7.25 14.24
C SER A 98 -15.06 -7.60 14.78
#